data_AF-A0A7N8WS10-F1
#
_entry.id   AF-A0A7N8WS10-F1
#
_cell.length_a   1.000
_cell.length_b   1.000
_cell.length_c   1.000
_cell.angle_alpha   90.00
_cell.angle_beta   90.00
_cell.angle_gamma   90.00
#
_symmetry.space_group_name_H-M   'P 1'
#
loop_
_entity.id
_entity.type
_entity.pdbx_description
1 polymer ?
#
loop_
_entity_poly.entity_id
_entity_poly.type
_entity_poly.pdbx_seq_one_letter_code
_entity_poly.pdbx_strand_id
1 'polypeptide(L)'
;PKPKHTPCLHSSPEKGLDTPSDVEMLSPDSLMCKTTLVNNSADTTHDDSVCAGDSDIAGDLKMESQQFVNDSDSGNSGKERAPLAAMETENAEIADCSGSSDMNQARCSKPDSLHNSVVYLLVFLFVLYRDSFAVNNLKKEWLGTPINELNRMPQCAPPLSHLKAVPNHTITVRTDLLREGVVPVPYPTKFKDAWDDMSVKMPCSEKNLFPMETEDSILRYNTAHTKRWDFTALNLLCTEVSLISVAFLFFKPIPLLKSRRNHSLTLSQEQIACLLANAFFCTFPRRNSRKSEYGNYPEINFYRLFESSSPRKIEKLKTLLCYFRRVTQTKPVGLVTFTRQTLNNPPHWESSQSQLTRLHITSKGAIEDDGYGMLQVDFANMFVGGGVTGHGLVQEEIRFLINPELIVSRLFTEALENNECLIITGTEQYSKYSGYAESYKWNDSHKDETPRDDWQRRCTEIVAIDALRYRNFLEQFLPEKITRELNKAYCGFFRNNANRKHLSAVATGNWGCGAFGGDTRLKVLIQLMAAAEAGRDVAYFTFGDAELMKDVHKMHTFLTERQVTVGRLYSLLNQYSTVVCKNCNTTRPDISLYRFIYEKAYSPTPTSVLDSAKDSGMLPVTSDLP
;
A
#
# COMPACT_ATOMS: atom_id res chain seq x y z
N PRO A 1 0.70 -7.70 -50.92
CA PRO A 1 0.57 -6.23 -50.87
C PRO A 1 -0.56 -5.84 -49.90
N LYS A 2 -0.21 -5.67 -48.62
CA LYS A 2 -1.12 -5.14 -47.59
C LYS A 2 -0.86 -3.63 -47.48
N PRO A 3 -1.89 -2.78 -47.35
CA PRO A 3 -1.70 -1.34 -47.37
C PRO A 3 -0.96 -0.90 -46.10
N LYS A 4 0.11 -0.11 -46.27
CA LYS A 4 0.72 0.65 -45.18
C LYS A 4 -0.23 1.80 -44.87
N HIS A 5 -1.04 1.65 -43.83
CA HIS A 5 -1.80 2.76 -43.27
C HIS A 5 -1.07 3.27 -42.03
N THR A 6 -0.52 4.47 -42.16
CA THR A 6 0.22 5.20 -41.13
C THR A 6 -0.78 5.98 -40.26
N PRO A 7 -0.70 5.94 -38.93
CA PRO A 7 -1.41 6.89 -38.07
C PRO A 7 -0.80 8.29 -38.28
N CYS A 8 -1.61 9.31 -38.56
CA CYS A 8 -1.14 10.68 -38.72
C CYS A 8 -1.27 11.45 -37.40
N LEU A 9 -0.14 11.91 -36.85
CA LEU A 9 -0.08 12.94 -35.81
C LEU A 9 -0.33 14.32 -36.44
N HIS A 10 -1.58 14.78 -36.49
CA HIS A 10 -1.85 16.19 -36.72
C HIS A 10 -2.02 16.90 -35.38
N SER A 11 -1.19 17.92 -35.13
CA SER A 11 -1.57 19.03 -34.24
C SER A 11 -1.01 20.33 -34.79
N SER A 12 -1.91 21.18 -35.27
CA SER A 12 -1.70 22.63 -35.30
C SER A 12 -2.45 23.19 -34.10
N PRO A 13 -1.93 24.21 -33.40
CA PRO A 13 -2.69 24.86 -32.33
C PRO A 13 -3.91 25.53 -32.97
N GLU A 14 -5.12 25.07 -32.63
CA GLU A 14 -6.33 25.82 -32.94
C GLU A 14 -6.22 27.20 -32.29
N LYS A 15 -6.37 28.24 -33.11
CA LYS A 15 -6.38 29.63 -32.67
C LYS A 15 -7.60 29.87 -31.79
N GLY A 16 -7.33 30.18 -30.52
CA GLY A 16 -8.05 31.16 -29.69
C GLY A 16 -9.56 30.98 -29.52
N LEU A 17 -9.96 30.25 -28.48
CA LEU A 17 -11.06 30.71 -27.62
C LEU A 17 -10.43 31.50 -26.48
N ASP A 18 -10.94 32.71 -26.21
CA ASP A 18 -10.51 33.56 -25.09
C ASP A 18 -10.56 32.78 -23.78
N THR A 19 -9.40 32.32 -23.33
CA THR A 19 -9.24 31.70 -22.01
C THR A 19 -8.96 32.83 -21.02
N PRO A 20 -9.70 32.91 -19.90
CA PRO A 20 -9.47 33.95 -18.91
C PRO A 20 -8.04 33.85 -18.39
N SER A 21 -7.35 35.00 -18.33
CA SER A 21 -5.97 35.15 -17.87
C SER A 21 -5.71 34.33 -16.60
N ASP A 22 -4.50 33.77 -16.47
CA ASP A 22 -4.06 33.06 -15.27
C ASP A 22 -4.27 33.96 -14.04
N VAL A 23 -5.25 33.63 -13.21
CA VAL A 23 -5.42 34.27 -11.89
C VAL A 23 -4.47 33.59 -10.92
N GLU A 24 -3.70 34.36 -10.17
CA GLU A 24 -2.75 33.81 -9.21
C GLU A 24 -3.52 33.09 -8.10
N MET A 25 -3.39 31.76 -8.05
CA MET A 25 -4.08 30.89 -7.08
C MET A 25 -3.38 30.93 -5.71
N LEU A 26 -3.10 32.13 -5.18
CA LEU A 26 -2.40 32.35 -3.91
C LEU A 26 -3.36 32.38 -2.71
N SER A 27 -2.84 31.99 -1.55
CA SER A 27 -3.55 32.15 -0.27
C SER A 27 -3.54 33.62 0.17
N PRO A 28 -4.67 34.18 0.67
CA PRO A 28 -4.76 35.59 1.09
C PRO A 28 -4.02 35.94 2.41
N ASP A 29 -3.30 35.01 3.04
CA ASP A 29 -2.72 35.21 4.38
C ASP A 29 -1.27 35.75 4.39
N SER A 30 -0.80 36.38 3.31
CA SER A 30 0.49 37.11 3.32
C SER A 30 0.29 38.62 3.21
N LEU A 31 -0.35 39.21 4.22
CA LEU A 31 -0.29 40.65 4.42
C LEU A 31 -0.12 40.95 5.91
N MET A 32 1.12 41.27 6.30
CA MET A 32 1.37 42.05 7.51
C MET A 32 2.22 43.27 7.16
N CYS A 33 1.53 44.40 7.23
CA CYS A 33 1.97 45.72 7.68
C CYS A 33 3.12 46.43 6.93
N LYS A 34 2.74 47.23 5.93
CA LYS A 34 3.34 48.56 5.76
C LYS A 34 2.81 49.45 6.88
N THR A 35 3.67 49.88 7.79
CA THR A 35 3.47 51.15 8.50
C THR A 35 4.71 52.01 8.30
N THR A 36 4.48 53.13 7.64
CA THR A 36 5.42 54.22 7.35
C THR A 36 5.79 54.94 8.64
N LEU A 37 7.09 55.11 8.92
CA LEU A 37 7.60 56.28 9.63
C LEU A 37 9.00 56.63 9.10
N VAL A 38 9.18 57.92 8.89
CA VAL A 38 10.28 58.60 8.19
C VAL A 38 11.12 59.32 9.24
N ASN A 39 12.45 59.14 9.23
CA ASN A 39 13.52 60.17 9.33
C ASN A 39 14.82 59.72 10.03
N ASN A 40 15.92 59.92 9.28
CA ASN A 40 17.19 60.60 9.60
C ASN A 40 18.34 59.96 10.42
N SER A 41 19.55 60.39 9.95
CA SER A 41 20.94 60.27 10.43
C SER A 41 21.58 58.87 10.35
N ALA A 42 22.64 58.64 9.56
CA ALA A 42 23.99 59.23 9.49
C ALA A 42 24.93 58.73 10.61
N ASP A 43 26.18 58.47 10.19
CA ASP A 43 27.42 58.21 10.95
C ASP A 43 27.81 56.78 11.38
N THR A 44 28.61 56.17 10.48
CA THR A 44 30.04 55.81 10.62
C THR A 44 30.63 55.27 11.94
N THR A 45 31.62 54.37 11.74
CA THR A 45 32.77 53.99 12.60
C THR A 45 32.48 53.01 13.75
N HIS A 46 33.34 52.10 14.19
CA HIS A 46 34.62 51.51 13.75
C HIS A 46 34.85 50.27 14.65
N ASP A 47 35.66 49.33 14.14
CA ASP A 47 36.71 48.56 14.83
C ASP A 47 36.41 47.37 15.80
N ASP A 48 36.95 46.24 15.33
CA ASP A 48 38.02 45.41 15.92
C ASP A 48 37.80 44.50 17.14
N SER A 49 37.93 43.19 16.89
CA SER A 49 39.08 42.34 17.30
C SER A 49 38.68 40.87 17.00
N VAL A 50 39.29 40.07 16.12
CA VAL A 50 40.67 39.61 15.87
C VAL A 50 41.21 38.62 16.93
N CYS A 51 41.63 37.46 16.40
CA CYS A 51 42.48 36.35 16.89
C CYS A 51 41.76 35.17 17.57
N ALA A 52 41.63 33.98 16.96
CA ALA A 52 42.59 33.03 16.33
C ALA A 52 43.13 31.97 17.32
N GLY A 53 43.17 30.70 16.88
CA GLY A 53 43.99 29.64 17.49
C GLY A 53 43.42 28.22 17.45
N ASP A 54 43.56 27.55 16.31
CA ASP A 54 44.00 26.16 16.07
C ASP A 54 43.54 24.98 16.96
N SER A 55 43.04 23.91 16.35
CA SER A 55 43.86 22.74 15.93
C SER A 55 43.03 21.47 15.65
N ASP A 56 43.45 20.77 14.60
CA ASP A 56 42.97 19.47 14.12
C ASP A 56 43.14 18.34 15.14
N ILE A 57 42.17 17.42 15.22
CA ILE A 57 42.42 15.96 15.27
C ILE A 57 41.29 15.23 14.52
N ALA A 58 41.69 14.53 13.46
CA ALA A 58 40.89 13.58 12.70
C ALA A 58 40.68 12.26 13.47
N GLY A 59 39.45 11.74 13.44
CA GLY A 59 39.07 10.42 13.94
C GLY A 59 38.26 9.67 12.90
N ASP A 60 38.93 8.74 12.23
CA ASP A 60 38.45 7.87 11.16
C ASP A 60 37.46 6.82 11.70
N LEU A 61 36.24 6.75 11.15
CA LEU A 61 35.34 5.60 11.32
C LEU A 61 34.77 5.20 9.96
N LYS A 62 35.48 4.29 9.31
CA LYS A 62 35.01 3.45 8.19
C LYS A 62 33.74 2.70 8.63
N MET A 63 32.65 2.87 7.89
CA MET A 63 31.54 1.92 7.91
C MET A 63 31.51 1.19 6.58
N GLU A 64 31.61 -0.14 6.65
CA GLU A 64 31.75 -1.05 5.53
C GLU A 64 30.49 -1.09 4.65
N SER A 65 30.69 -0.91 3.36
CA SER A 65 29.70 -1.10 2.31
C SER A 65 29.41 -2.59 2.10
N GLN A 66 28.20 -3.04 2.40
CA GLN A 66 27.75 -4.37 2.01
C GLN A 66 27.43 -4.42 0.51
N GLN A 67 28.02 -5.41 -0.15
CA GLN A 67 27.98 -5.66 -1.59
C GLN A 67 26.56 -5.96 -2.09
N PHE A 68 26.20 -5.29 -3.18
CA PHE A 68 25.09 -5.64 -4.05
C PHE A 68 25.42 -6.93 -4.82
N VAL A 69 24.60 -7.96 -4.66
CA VAL A 69 24.63 -9.13 -5.54
C VAL A 69 23.65 -8.92 -6.70
N ASN A 70 24.22 -8.85 -7.90
CA ASN A 70 23.52 -8.86 -9.17
C ASN A 70 23.16 -10.31 -9.54
N ASP A 71 21.92 -10.56 -9.95
CA ASP A 71 21.59 -11.77 -10.71
C ASP A 71 21.54 -11.41 -12.20
N SER A 72 22.48 -11.98 -12.95
CA SER A 72 22.52 -11.96 -14.41
C SER A 72 22.69 -13.39 -14.93
N ASP A 73 21.95 -13.68 -16.00
CA ASP A 73 21.90 -14.92 -16.76
C ASP A 73 23.25 -15.58 -17.05
N SER A 74 23.28 -16.91 -17.08
CA SER A 74 24.17 -17.65 -17.98
C SER A 74 23.45 -18.83 -18.62
N GLY A 75 23.59 -18.93 -19.94
CA GLY A 75 23.09 -20.02 -20.75
C GLY A 75 24.20 -21.01 -21.13
N ASN A 76 23.76 -22.27 -21.17
CA ASN A 76 24.09 -23.32 -22.15
C ASN A 76 25.43 -24.09 -22.08
N SER A 77 25.34 -25.39 -21.81
CA SER A 77 26.07 -26.44 -22.53
C SER A 77 25.26 -27.74 -22.52
N GLY A 78 24.97 -28.29 -23.70
CA GLY A 78 24.16 -29.49 -23.88
C GLY A 78 24.94 -30.81 -23.94
N LYS A 79 24.14 -31.85 -24.27
CA LYS A 79 24.42 -33.28 -24.53
C LYS A 79 24.28 -34.19 -23.30
N GLU A 80 23.57 -35.33 -23.33
CA GLU A 80 22.82 -36.08 -24.37
C GLU A 80 22.18 -37.33 -23.71
N ARG A 81 21.02 -37.78 -24.24
CA ARG A 81 20.30 -39.10 -24.11
C ARG A 81 19.77 -39.57 -22.73
N ALA A 82 18.44 -39.72 -22.45
CA ALA A 82 17.30 -40.48 -23.06
C ALA A 82 17.12 -41.91 -22.47
N PRO A 83 15.94 -42.59 -22.57
CA PRO A 83 14.52 -42.20 -22.39
C PRO A 83 13.66 -43.30 -21.64
N LEU A 84 12.31 -43.20 -21.72
CA LEU A 84 11.22 -44.20 -21.46
C LEU A 84 10.47 -44.04 -20.12
N ALA A 85 9.15 -44.22 -19.99
CA ALA A 85 8.03 -44.39 -20.93
C ALA A 85 6.71 -44.16 -20.16
N ALA A 86 5.67 -43.76 -20.88
CA ALA A 86 4.28 -43.72 -20.43
C ALA A 86 3.65 -45.12 -20.35
N MET A 87 2.56 -45.28 -19.59
CA MET A 87 1.50 -46.20 -19.99
C MET A 87 0.13 -45.79 -19.42
N GLU A 88 -0.88 -45.99 -20.24
CA GLU A 88 -2.23 -45.44 -20.20
C GLU A 88 -3.25 -46.35 -19.48
N THR A 89 -4.36 -45.71 -19.07
CA THR A 89 -5.80 -46.07 -19.10
C THR A 89 -6.28 -47.53 -19.06
N GLU A 90 -7.37 -47.78 -18.30
CA GLU A 90 -8.66 -48.20 -18.91
C GLU A 90 -9.88 -48.04 -17.97
N ASN A 91 -11.03 -47.85 -18.61
CA ASN A 91 -12.37 -47.58 -18.08
C ASN A 91 -13.13 -48.86 -17.67
N ALA A 92 -14.16 -48.74 -16.82
CA ALA A 92 -15.49 -49.35 -17.08
C ALA A 92 -16.54 -48.87 -16.06
N GLU A 93 -17.77 -48.87 -16.53
CA GLU A 93 -18.95 -48.11 -16.13
C GLU A 93 -20.03 -48.99 -15.46
N ILE A 94 -20.94 -48.32 -14.72
CA ILE A 94 -22.39 -48.61 -14.54
C ILE A 94 -22.83 -49.85 -13.70
N ALA A 95 -23.59 -49.61 -12.62
CA ALA A 95 -25.03 -49.97 -12.49
C ALA A 95 -25.57 -49.86 -11.06
N ASP A 96 -26.86 -49.50 -11.00
CA ASP A 96 -27.69 -49.05 -9.89
C ASP A 96 -28.20 -50.11 -8.88
N CYS A 97 -28.51 -49.59 -7.68
CA CYS A 97 -29.66 -49.80 -6.78
C CYS A 97 -30.16 -51.22 -6.40
N SER A 98 -30.43 -51.37 -5.08
CA SER A 98 -31.71 -51.84 -4.44
C SER A 98 -31.61 -52.99 -3.41
N GLY A 99 -32.49 -52.92 -2.39
CA GLY A 99 -32.91 -54.01 -1.48
C GLY A 99 -32.31 -53.94 -0.06
N SER A 100 -33.03 -53.50 1.00
CA SER A 100 -33.97 -54.25 1.88
C SER A 100 -33.29 -55.43 2.64
N SER A 101 -33.64 -55.85 3.85
CA SER A 101 -34.52 -55.44 4.97
C SER A 101 -34.25 -56.42 6.13
N ASP A 102 -34.69 -56.07 7.34
CA ASP A 102 -35.07 -56.94 8.48
C ASP A 102 -33.98 -57.69 9.28
N MET A 103 -33.74 -57.34 10.56
CA MET A 103 -34.48 -57.72 11.80
C MET A 103 -34.28 -59.18 12.25
N ASN A 104 -33.55 -59.38 13.37
CA ASN A 104 -33.83 -60.38 14.42
C ASN A 104 -32.94 -60.08 15.65
N GLN A 105 -33.51 -59.48 16.69
CA GLN A 105 -34.06 -60.11 17.90
C GLN A 105 -33.03 -60.37 19.02
N ALA A 106 -33.12 -59.48 20.02
CA ALA A 106 -32.55 -59.59 21.34
C ALA A 106 -33.35 -60.57 22.23
N ARG A 107 -32.66 -61.19 23.20
CA ARG A 107 -33.25 -61.78 24.40
C ARG A 107 -32.90 -60.95 25.64
N CYS A 108 -33.88 -60.89 26.53
CA CYS A 108 -34.06 -60.04 27.71
C CYS A 108 -32.92 -60.03 28.75
N SER A 109 -32.74 -58.86 29.38
CA SER A 109 -32.96 -58.68 30.83
C SER A 109 -33.01 -57.18 31.20
N LYS A 110 -34.03 -56.81 31.97
CA LYS A 110 -34.23 -55.56 32.74
C LYS A 110 -34.42 -56.00 34.21
N PRO A 111 -34.41 -55.12 35.23
CA PRO A 111 -34.33 -53.65 35.20
C PRO A 111 -33.30 -53.06 36.21
N ASP A 112 -33.00 -51.77 36.11
CA ASP A 112 -33.15 -50.81 37.22
C ASP A 112 -32.55 -49.43 36.88
N SER A 113 -33.10 -48.40 37.54
CA SER A 113 -32.69 -46.98 37.58
C SER A 113 -33.42 -46.00 36.63
N LEU A 114 -34.57 -45.53 37.12
CA LEU A 114 -35.23 -44.29 36.68
C LEU A 114 -34.36 -43.03 36.93
N HIS A 115 -33.21 -43.16 37.58
CA HIS A 115 -32.29 -42.06 37.90
C HIS A 115 -31.25 -41.78 36.79
N ASN A 116 -31.04 -42.71 35.86
CA ASN A 116 -30.10 -42.54 34.75
C ASN A 116 -30.70 -41.82 33.54
N SER A 117 -32.04 -41.81 33.40
CA SER A 117 -32.69 -41.25 32.21
C SER A 117 -32.64 -39.72 32.17
N VAL A 118 -32.70 -39.05 33.32
CA VAL A 118 -32.60 -37.57 33.40
C VAL A 118 -31.17 -37.09 33.16
N VAL A 119 -30.17 -37.82 33.65
CA VAL A 119 -28.75 -37.50 33.41
C VAL A 119 -28.38 -37.74 31.94
N TYR A 120 -28.82 -38.84 31.35
CA TYR A 120 -28.63 -39.07 29.91
C TYR A 120 -29.35 -38.03 29.06
N LEU A 121 -30.58 -37.62 29.42
CA LEU A 121 -31.30 -36.59 28.68
C LEU A 121 -30.62 -35.22 28.82
N LEU A 122 -30.11 -34.86 30.00
CA LEU A 122 -29.36 -33.62 30.22
C LEU A 122 -27.99 -33.63 29.54
N VAL A 123 -27.27 -34.75 29.54
CA VAL A 123 -26.00 -34.91 28.81
C VAL A 123 -26.27 -34.90 27.30
N PHE A 124 -27.33 -35.55 26.82
CA PHE A 124 -27.71 -35.54 25.41
C PHE A 124 -28.22 -34.17 24.97
N LEU A 125 -28.97 -33.44 25.81
CA LEU A 125 -29.33 -32.03 25.58
C LEU A 125 -28.10 -31.14 25.63
N PHE A 126 -27.12 -31.38 26.51
CA PHE A 126 -25.88 -30.60 26.57
C PHE A 126 -24.97 -30.90 25.37
N VAL A 127 -24.92 -32.14 24.89
CA VAL A 127 -24.24 -32.54 23.65
C VAL A 127 -24.95 -31.94 22.45
N LEU A 128 -26.28 -32.00 22.36
CA LEU A 128 -27.06 -31.36 21.29
C LEU A 128 -27.02 -29.83 21.36
N TYR A 129 -26.93 -29.21 22.54
CA TYR A 129 -26.79 -27.77 22.70
C TYR A 129 -25.37 -27.30 22.36
N ARG A 130 -24.35 -28.09 22.73
CA ARG A 130 -22.95 -27.88 22.35
C ARG A 130 -22.72 -28.14 20.85
N ASP A 131 -23.41 -29.12 20.28
CA ASP A 131 -23.40 -29.41 18.84
C ASP A 131 -24.25 -28.38 18.07
N SER A 132 -25.33 -27.85 18.63
CA SER A 132 -26.06 -26.72 18.01
C SER A 132 -25.23 -25.42 18.04
N PHE A 133 -24.40 -25.22 19.06
CA PHE A 133 -23.41 -24.12 19.11
C PHE A 133 -22.19 -24.36 18.19
N ALA A 134 -21.80 -25.62 17.97
CA ALA A 134 -20.69 -25.99 17.09
C ALA A 134 -21.11 -26.02 15.60
N VAL A 135 -22.32 -26.46 15.29
CA VAL A 135 -22.88 -26.55 13.94
C VAL A 135 -23.26 -25.17 13.40
N ASN A 136 -23.66 -24.22 14.27
CA ASN A 136 -23.87 -22.82 13.86
C ASN A 136 -22.58 -22.04 13.62
N ASN A 137 -21.41 -22.56 14.03
CA ASN A 137 -20.10 -21.94 13.79
C ASN A 137 -19.39 -22.46 12.52
N LEU A 138 -19.98 -23.42 11.81
CA LEU A 138 -19.35 -24.05 10.64
C LEU A 138 -19.58 -23.32 9.30
N LYS A 139 -20.25 -22.16 9.27
CA LYS A 139 -20.46 -21.37 8.04
C LYS A 139 -20.46 -19.84 8.23
N LYS A 140 -19.88 -19.31 9.30
CA LYS A 140 -19.69 -17.85 9.36
C LYS A 140 -18.51 -17.45 8.47
N GLU A 141 -18.81 -16.74 7.38
CA GLU A 141 -17.84 -16.27 6.39
C GLU A 141 -17.01 -15.07 6.90
N TRP A 142 -17.40 -14.50 8.04
CA TRP A 142 -16.73 -13.40 8.73
C TRP A 142 -17.01 -13.45 10.24
N LEU A 143 -16.16 -12.77 11.03
CA LEU A 143 -16.25 -12.66 12.48
C LEU A 143 -15.95 -11.22 12.93
N GLY A 144 -16.33 -10.89 14.18
CA GLY A 144 -16.09 -9.57 14.78
C GLY A 144 -17.21 -8.57 14.53
N THR A 145 -16.85 -7.30 14.35
CA THR A 145 -17.79 -6.20 14.08
C THR A 145 -18.38 -6.32 12.67
N PRO A 146 -19.70 -6.12 12.47
CA PRO A 146 -20.29 -6.05 11.13
C PRO A 146 -19.59 -5.00 10.26
N ILE A 147 -19.30 -5.33 9.00
CA ILE A 147 -18.49 -4.46 8.12
C ILE A 147 -19.18 -3.13 7.75
N ASN A 148 -20.50 -3.06 7.90
CA ASN A 148 -21.31 -1.86 7.67
C ASN A 148 -21.31 -0.89 8.87
N GLU A 149 -20.85 -1.32 10.04
CA GLU A 149 -20.67 -0.45 11.22
C GLU A 149 -19.29 0.24 11.25
N LEU A 150 -18.42 -0.10 10.30
CA LEU A 150 -17.10 0.50 10.17
C LEU A 150 -17.19 1.79 9.35
N ASN A 151 -16.44 2.82 9.77
CA ASN A 151 -16.42 4.12 9.10
C ASN A 151 -15.93 4.00 7.65
N ARG A 152 -16.61 4.71 6.75
CA ARG A 152 -16.29 4.77 5.32
C ARG A 152 -16.41 6.20 4.81
N MET A 153 -15.58 6.54 3.83
CA MET A 153 -15.71 7.73 3.00
C MET A 153 -16.83 7.51 1.97
N PRO A 154 -17.60 8.56 1.62
CA PRO A 154 -17.53 9.92 2.16
C PRO A 154 -18.25 10.14 3.50
N GLN A 155 -18.95 9.13 4.05
CA GLN A 155 -19.91 9.30 5.14
C GLN A 155 -19.27 9.78 6.46
N CYS A 156 -18.04 9.36 6.75
CA CYS A 156 -17.33 9.81 7.95
C CYS A 156 -16.56 11.13 7.75
N ALA A 157 -16.41 11.62 6.52
CA ALA A 157 -15.58 12.77 6.22
C ALA A 157 -16.27 14.09 6.58
N PRO A 158 -15.56 15.06 7.20
CA PRO A 158 -16.02 16.43 7.17
C PRO A 158 -15.89 17.00 5.74
N PRO A 159 -16.63 18.07 5.40
CA PRO A 159 -16.42 18.80 4.15
C PRO A 159 -14.96 19.22 3.99
N LEU A 160 -14.42 19.12 2.78
CA LEU A 160 -13.04 19.50 2.52
C LEU A 160 -12.93 21.03 2.42
N SER A 161 -11.81 21.58 2.88
CA SER A 161 -11.45 22.97 2.57
C SER A 161 -11.27 23.15 1.07
N HIS A 162 -11.49 24.35 0.54
CA HIS A 162 -11.22 24.65 -0.88
C HIS A 162 -9.81 24.22 -1.30
N LEU A 163 -9.72 23.54 -2.44
CA LEU A 163 -8.46 23.11 -3.03
C LEU A 163 -7.67 24.34 -3.48
N LYS A 164 -6.53 24.61 -2.82
CA LYS A 164 -5.67 25.76 -3.08
C LYS A 164 -4.21 25.38 -3.02
N ALA A 165 -3.37 26.08 -3.77
CA ALA A 165 -1.94 25.84 -3.75
C ALA A 165 -1.34 26.32 -2.43
N VAL A 166 -0.54 25.46 -1.80
CA VAL A 166 0.25 25.75 -0.60
C VAL A 166 1.68 25.19 -0.80
N PRO A 167 2.68 25.62 -0.01
CA PRO A 167 4.08 25.24 -0.26
C PRO A 167 4.35 23.73 -0.37
N ASN A 168 3.59 22.91 0.36
CA ASN A 168 3.68 21.45 0.37
C ASN A 168 2.62 20.75 -0.48
N HIS A 169 1.87 21.48 -1.33
CA HIS A 169 0.83 20.92 -2.20
C HIS A 169 0.87 21.55 -3.60
N THR A 170 1.37 20.79 -4.56
CA THR A 170 1.36 21.17 -5.97
C THR A 170 0.05 20.78 -6.62
N ILE A 171 -0.62 21.75 -7.23
CA ILE A 171 -1.84 21.57 -8.04
C ILE A 171 -1.57 22.03 -9.47
N THR A 172 -2.03 21.24 -10.45
CA THR A 172 -1.78 21.43 -11.90
C THR A 172 -3.03 21.77 -12.71
N VAL A 173 -4.12 22.15 -12.03
CA VAL A 173 -5.42 22.51 -12.62
C VAL A 173 -5.93 23.84 -12.05
N ARG A 174 -6.83 24.50 -12.78
CA ARG A 174 -7.56 25.71 -12.36
C ARG A 174 -8.64 25.33 -11.34
N THR A 175 -8.35 25.50 -10.05
CA THR A 175 -9.29 25.12 -8.99
C THR A 175 -10.51 26.04 -8.89
N ASP A 176 -10.42 27.26 -9.44
CA ASP A 176 -11.52 28.21 -9.60
C ASP A 176 -12.55 27.77 -10.66
N LEU A 177 -12.14 26.92 -11.61
CA LEU A 177 -13.00 26.38 -12.66
C LEU A 177 -13.40 24.91 -12.41
N LEU A 178 -12.94 24.30 -11.31
CA LEU A 178 -13.23 22.92 -10.97
C LEU A 178 -14.73 22.75 -10.67
N ARG A 179 -15.40 21.88 -11.44
CA ARG A 179 -16.83 21.58 -11.30
C ARG A 179 -17.09 20.11 -11.52
N GLU A 180 -18.15 19.60 -10.91
CA GLU A 180 -18.61 18.23 -11.12
C GLU A 180 -18.97 17.96 -12.58
N GLY A 181 -18.53 16.81 -13.09
CA GLY A 181 -18.81 16.37 -14.46
C GLY A 181 -18.09 17.13 -15.58
N VAL A 182 -17.24 18.12 -15.25
CA VAL A 182 -16.50 18.93 -16.22
C VAL A 182 -15.02 18.54 -16.22
N VAL A 183 -14.43 18.40 -17.40
CA VAL A 183 -12.99 18.13 -17.54
C VAL A 183 -12.16 19.26 -16.90
N PRO A 184 -11.27 18.97 -15.93
CA PRO A 184 -10.48 20.00 -15.26
C PRO A 184 -9.57 20.75 -16.23
N VAL A 185 -9.61 22.09 -16.18
CA VAL A 185 -8.75 22.94 -17.01
C VAL A 185 -7.32 22.93 -16.47
N PRO A 186 -6.30 22.61 -17.28
CA PRO A 186 -4.90 22.66 -16.85
C PRO A 186 -4.45 24.05 -16.38
N TYR A 187 -3.49 24.09 -15.46
CA TYR A 187 -2.86 25.32 -14.98
C TYR A 187 -1.34 25.17 -14.87
N PRO A 188 -0.54 26.17 -15.30
CA PRO A 188 -0.92 27.41 -16.02
C PRO A 188 -1.46 27.15 -17.43
N THR A 189 -1.87 28.19 -18.15
CA THR A 189 -2.34 28.06 -19.55
C THR A 189 -1.21 27.87 -20.57
N LYS A 190 0.03 28.29 -20.22
CA LYS A 190 1.22 28.17 -21.06
C LYS A 190 2.23 27.19 -20.48
N PHE A 191 2.91 26.44 -21.35
CA PHE A 191 3.89 25.45 -20.91
C PHE A 191 5.06 26.11 -20.21
N LYS A 192 5.31 25.68 -18.97
CA LYS A 192 6.51 26.00 -18.21
C LYS A 192 7.33 24.74 -18.08
N ASP A 193 8.46 24.71 -18.77
CA ASP A 193 9.41 23.61 -18.69
C ASP A 193 10.26 23.70 -17.41
N ALA A 194 10.65 22.54 -16.89
CA ALA A 194 11.69 22.43 -15.87
C ALA A 194 12.55 21.20 -16.17
N TRP A 195 13.85 21.42 -16.21
CA TRP A 195 14.85 20.37 -16.45
C TRP A 195 15.95 20.52 -15.41
N ASP A 196 15.60 20.15 -14.20
CA ASP A 196 16.42 20.16 -13.00
C ASP A 196 16.34 18.80 -12.30
N ASP A 197 16.94 18.68 -11.12
CA ASP A 197 16.92 17.47 -10.31
C ASP A 197 15.69 17.41 -9.38
N MET A 198 14.83 18.42 -9.39
CA MET A 198 13.68 18.56 -8.49
C MET A 198 12.34 18.26 -9.19
N SER A 199 12.34 18.25 -10.52
CA SER A 199 11.17 18.10 -11.37
C SER A 199 11.31 16.92 -12.31
N VAL A 200 10.19 16.36 -12.74
CA VAL A 200 10.15 15.36 -13.81
C VAL A 200 10.68 15.99 -15.10
N LYS A 201 11.70 15.36 -15.70
CA LYS A 201 12.21 15.73 -17.01
C LYS A 201 11.25 15.28 -18.11
N MET A 202 10.45 16.21 -18.60
CA MET A 202 9.39 15.94 -19.56
C MET A 202 9.95 15.64 -20.97
N PRO A 203 9.34 14.70 -21.73
CA PRO A 203 9.81 14.37 -23.08
C PRO A 203 9.70 15.53 -24.09
N CYS A 204 8.77 16.47 -23.86
CA CYS A 204 8.59 17.68 -24.66
C CYS A 204 9.51 18.85 -24.30
N SER A 205 10.40 18.70 -23.32
CA SER A 205 11.37 19.76 -22.99
C SER A 205 12.29 20.03 -24.19
N GLU A 206 12.56 21.30 -24.48
CA GLU A 206 13.55 21.69 -25.49
C GLU A 206 14.97 21.19 -25.15
N LYS A 207 15.22 20.88 -23.87
CA LYS A 207 16.49 20.30 -23.39
C LYS A 207 16.59 18.80 -23.63
N ASN A 208 15.52 18.14 -24.09
CA ASN A 208 15.56 16.76 -24.55
C ASN A 208 16.16 16.72 -25.97
N LEU A 209 17.49 16.68 -26.05
CA LEU A 209 18.25 16.75 -27.31
C LEU A 209 18.09 15.52 -28.25
N PHE A 210 17.23 14.56 -27.91
CA PHE A 210 16.89 13.45 -28.80
C PHE A 210 15.68 13.85 -29.67
N PRO A 211 15.79 13.78 -31.00
CA PRO A 211 14.73 14.24 -31.89
C PRO A 211 13.47 13.37 -31.74
N MET A 212 12.39 13.97 -31.26
CA MET A 212 11.04 13.43 -31.43
C MET A 212 10.55 13.79 -32.84
N GLU A 213 11.06 13.11 -33.86
CA GLU A 213 10.49 13.22 -35.21
C GLU A 213 9.14 12.49 -35.26
N THR A 214 8.23 12.99 -36.11
CA THR A 214 6.81 12.65 -36.25
C THR A 214 6.51 11.25 -36.81
N GLU A 215 7.44 10.28 -36.75
CA GLU A 215 7.24 8.95 -37.33
C GLU A 215 7.42 7.80 -36.29
N ASP A 216 6.37 6.98 -36.20
CA ASP A 216 5.97 6.14 -35.07
C ASP A 216 6.74 4.83 -34.90
N SER A 217 7.92 4.87 -34.30
CA SER A 217 8.43 3.63 -33.69
C SER A 217 9.21 3.90 -32.41
N ILE A 218 8.84 3.18 -31.34
CA ILE A 218 9.47 3.24 -30.01
C ILE A 218 11.01 3.16 -30.10
N LEU A 219 11.53 2.38 -31.06
CA LEU A 219 12.95 2.16 -31.25
C LEU A 219 13.70 3.32 -31.93
N ARG A 220 13.03 4.24 -32.65
CA ARG A 220 13.70 5.37 -33.33
C ARG A 220 14.26 6.40 -32.36
N TYR A 221 13.54 6.71 -31.29
CA TYR A 221 14.02 7.59 -30.23
C TYR A 221 14.67 6.81 -29.06
N ASN A 222 14.73 5.48 -29.14
CA ASN A 222 15.43 4.60 -28.20
C ASN A 222 16.50 3.73 -28.91
N THR A 223 17.30 4.33 -29.81
CA THR A 223 18.27 3.60 -30.67
C THR A 223 19.30 2.77 -29.88
N ALA A 224 19.69 3.21 -28.68
CA ALA A 224 20.58 2.47 -27.80
C ALA A 224 20.02 1.11 -27.33
N HIS A 225 18.70 0.90 -27.50
CA HIS A 225 17.97 -0.25 -27.00
C HIS A 225 17.40 -1.16 -28.11
N THR A 226 17.58 -0.82 -29.40
CA THR A 226 17.05 -1.56 -30.56
C THR A 226 17.43 -3.05 -30.57
N LYS A 227 18.59 -3.42 -30.00
CA LYS A 227 19.04 -4.83 -29.91
C LYS A 227 18.64 -5.53 -28.62
N ARG A 228 18.11 -4.80 -27.63
CA ARG A 228 17.82 -5.31 -26.26
C ARG A 228 16.34 -5.42 -25.98
N TRP A 229 15.52 -4.51 -26.50
CA TRP A 229 14.09 -4.49 -26.25
C TRP A 229 13.37 -5.48 -27.17
N ASP A 230 12.59 -6.34 -26.54
CA ASP A 230 11.74 -7.33 -27.21
C ASP A 230 10.29 -6.86 -27.19
N PHE A 231 9.58 -7.03 -28.31
CA PHE A 231 8.20 -6.61 -28.53
C PHE A 231 7.26 -7.79 -28.80
N THR A 232 7.68 -9.02 -28.53
CA THR A 232 6.92 -10.25 -28.77
C THR A 232 5.50 -10.20 -28.17
N ALA A 233 5.33 -9.80 -26.91
CA ALA A 233 4.01 -9.72 -26.26
C ALA A 233 3.08 -8.73 -26.97
N LEU A 234 3.62 -7.57 -27.35
CA LEU A 234 2.84 -6.53 -28.03
C LEU A 234 2.41 -6.99 -29.43
N ASN A 235 3.32 -7.64 -30.17
CA ASN A 235 3.03 -8.16 -31.51
C ASN A 235 1.97 -9.27 -31.50
N LEU A 236 1.94 -10.11 -30.46
CA LEU A 236 0.93 -11.16 -30.27
C LEU A 236 -0.48 -10.60 -30.07
N LEU A 237 -0.59 -9.39 -29.52
CA LEU A 237 -1.87 -8.71 -29.31
C LEU A 237 -2.41 -8.01 -30.56
N CYS A 238 -1.73 -8.12 -31.73
CA CYS A 238 -2.18 -7.70 -33.06
C CYS A 238 -3.29 -6.65 -33.04
N THR A 239 -2.98 -5.42 -32.62
CA THR A 239 -4.02 -4.41 -32.44
C THR A 239 -3.65 -3.12 -33.14
N GLU A 240 -4.55 -2.73 -34.04
CA GLU A 240 -4.79 -1.37 -34.52
C GLU A 240 -5.17 -0.49 -33.32
N VAL A 241 -4.23 -0.24 -32.41
CA VAL A 241 -4.45 0.70 -31.33
C VAL A 241 -4.22 2.09 -31.92
N SER A 242 -5.31 2.79 -32.25
CA SER A 242 -5.31 4.24 -32.41
C SER A 242 -5.00 4.86 -31.05
N LEU A 243 -3.73 4.81 -30.67
CA LEU A 243 -3.24 5.36 -29.42
C LEU A 243 -3.33 6.88 -29.48
N ILE A 244 -3.58 7.46 -28.30
CA ILE A 244 -3.75 8.88 -28.02
C ILE A 244 -2.78 9.72 -28.87
N SER A 245 -3.32 10.69 -29.61
CA SER A 245 -2.51 11.82 -30.06
C SER A 245 -1.96 12.49 -28.80
N VAL A 246 -0.64 12.49 -28.64
CA VAL A 246 0.04 13.01 -27.44
C VAL A 246 -0.09 14.55 -27.45
N ALA A 247 -1.27 15.05 -27.09
CA ALA A 247 -1.46 16.45 -26.78
C ALA A 247 -0.83 16.71 -25.42
N PHE A 248 0.16 17.59 -25.36
CA PHE A 248 0.82 17.97 -24.12
C PHE A 248 -0.14 18.79 -23.24
N LEU A 249 -0.80 18.13 -22.29
CA LEU A 249 -1.69 18.76 -21.29
C LEU A 249 -0.96 19.20 -20.01
N PHE A 250 0.37 19.24 -20.04
CA PHE A 250 1.19 19.64 -18.90
C PHE A 250 1.70 21.03 -19.16
N PHE A 251 1.33 21.95 -18.30
CA PHE A 251 1.81 23.32 -18.38
C PHE A 251 2.60 23.74 -17.14
N LYS A 252 2.60 22.90 -16.10
CA LYS A 252 3.35 23.09 -14.86
C LYS A 252 4.37 21.98 -14.68
N PRO A 253 5.60 22.28 -14.23
CA PRO A 253 6.55 21.26 -13.81
C PRO A 253 5.96 20.33 -12.75
N ILE A 254 6.12 19.01 -12.95
CA ILE A 254 5.72 18.01 -11.99
C ILE A 254 6.88 17.81 -11.00
N PRO A 255 6.72 18.10 -9.71
CA PRO A 255 7.78 17.91 -8.73
C PRO A 255 8.04 16.42 -8.49
N LEU A 256 9.30 16.08 -8.21
CA LEU A 256 9.65 14.78 -7.66
C LEU A 256 9.31 14.74 -6.16
N LEU A 257 8.55 13.74 -5.76
CA LEU A 257 8.28 13.38 -4.36
C LEU A 257 9.50 12.64 -3.80
N LYS A 258 10.57 13.41 -3.55
CA LYS A 258 11.84 12.93 -3.00
C LYS A 258 11.72 12.42 -1.57
N SER A 259 12.63 11.54 -1.19
CA SER A 259 12.81 11.03 0.17
C SER A 259 12.90 12.16 1.21
N ARG A 260 12.33 11.91 2.39
CA ARG A 260 12.23 12.78 3.56
C ARG A 260 11.41 14.06 3.36
N ARG A 261 10.58 14.13 2.31
CA ARG A 261 9.70 15.28 2.06
C ARG A 261 8.24 14.89 2.23
N ASN A 262 7.53 15.67 3.04
CA ASN A 262 6.07 15.66 3.08
C ASN A 262 5.55 16.60 2.00
N HIS A 263 5.00 16.05 0.91
CA HIS A 263 4.49 16.84 -0.21
C HIS A 263 3.34 16.12 -0.92
N SER A 264 2.36 16.90 -1.37
CA SER A 264 1.21 16.42 -2.14
C SER A 264 1.25 16.95 -3.57
N LEU A 265 0.82 16.12 -4.51
CA LEU A 265 0.66 16.44 -5.92
C LEU A 265 -0.75 16.06 -6.36
N THR A 266 -1.54 17.04 -6.81
CA THR A 266 -2.87 16.80 -7.39
C THR A 266 -2.84 17.06 -8.89
N LEU A 267 -3.20 16.02 -9.65
CA LEU A 267 -3.29 15.99 -11.11
C LEU A 267 -4.73 15.70 -11.53
N SER A 268 -5.13 16.12 -12.74
CA SER A 268 -6.35 15.57 -13.35
C SER A 268 -6.12 14.14 -13.85
N GLN A 269 -7.18 13.34 -13.89
CA GLN A 269 -7.14 12.01 -14.51
C GLN A 269 -6.73 12.09 -15.99
N GLU A 270 -7.12 13.16 -16.70
CA GLU A 270 -6.73 13.39 -18.11
C GLU A 270 -5.22 13.64 -18.24
N GLN A 271 -4.63 14.44 -17.35
CA GLN A 271 -3.18 14.61 -17.26
C GLN A 271 -2.48 13.27 -17.00
N ILE A 272 -3.01 12.44 -16.10
CA ILE A 272 -2.45 11.12 -15.83
C ILE A 272 -2.51 10.21 -17.06
N ALA A 273 -3.62 10.21 -17.81
CA ALA A 273 -3.75 9.47 -19.06
C ALA A 273 -2.67 9.87 -20.09
N CYS A 274 -2.39 11.16 -20.25
CA CYS A 274 -1.31 11.65 -21.11
C CYS A 274 0.08 11.20 -20.64
N LEU A 275 0.35 11.19 -19.32
CA LEU A 275 1.63 10.69 -18.78
C LEU A 275 1.78 9.18 -19.02
N LEU A 276 0.73 8.41 -18.81
CA LEU A 276 0.75 6.97 -19.01
C LEU A 276 0.84 6.59 -20.50
N ALA A 277 0.29 7.39 -21.41
CA ALA A 277 0.51 7.21 -22.84
C ALA A 277 1.99 7.40 -23.20
N ASN A 278 2.64 8.44 -22.65
CA ASN A 278 4.08 8.64 -22.79
C ASN A 278 4.91 7.48 -22.22
N ALA A 279 4.48 6.94 -21.06
CA ALA A 279 5.10 5.76 -20.45
C ALA A 279 4.95 4.51 -21.34
N PHE A 280 3.77 4.30 -21.94
CA PHE A 280 3.51 3.22 -22.88
C PHE A 280 4.43 3.30 -24.10
N PHE A 281 4.60 4.50 -24.67
CA PHE A 281 5.51 4.74 -25.78
C PHE A 281 6.98 4.85 -25.39
N CYS A 282 7.32 4.70 -24.11
CA CYS A 282 8.69 4.77 -23.62
C CYS A 282 9.41 6.09 -23.95
N THR A 283 8.72 7.23 -23.84
CA THR A 283 9.26 8.54 -24.21
C THR A 283 10.00 9.24 -23.06
N PHE A 284 9.82 8.84 -21.80
CA PHE A 284 10.46 9.53 -20.68
C PHE A 284 11.99 9.38 -20.73
N PRO A 285 12.75 10.48 -20.88
CA PRO A 285 14.19 10.44 -21.03
C PRO A 285 14.87 10.11 -19.70
N ARG A 286 16.08 9.56 -19.76
CA ARG A 286 16.89 9.17 -18.58
C ARG A 286 16.26 8.08 -17.69
N ARG A 287 15.17 7.43 -18.11
CA ARG A 287 14.46 6.40 -17.32
C ARG A 287 14.70 4.94 -17.76
N ASN A 288 15.59 4.71 -18.72
CA ASN A 288 15.82 3.39 -19.32
C ASN A 288 17.10 2.68 -18.81
N SER A 289 17.73 3.20 -17.75
CA SER A 289 18.95 2.62 -17.16
C SER A 289 18.96 2.76 -15.65
N ARG A 290 19.33 1.69 -14.94
CA ARG A 290 19.49 1.68 -13.47
C ARG A 290 20.72 2.44 -12.98
N LYS A 291 21.69 2.73 -13.86
CA LYS A 291 22.88 3.54 -13.55
C LYS A 291 22.66 5.04 -13.83
N SER A 292 21.41 5.46 -13.98
CA SER A 292 21.07 6.84 -14.31
C SER A 292 20.83 7.68 -13.05
N GLU A 293 20.64 8.98 -13.26
CA GLU A 293 20.12 9.94 -12.28
C GLU A 293 18.88 9.43 -11.51
N TYR A 294 18.06 8.60 -12.15
CA TYR A 294 16.82 8.05 -11.58
C TYR A 294 17.01 6.63 -11.02
N GLY A 295 18.22 6.24 -10.64
CA GLY A 295 18.51 4.90 -10.08
C GLY A 295 17.70 4.56 -8.82
N ASN A 296 17.27 5.56 -8.06
CA ASN A 296 16.42 5.40 -6.87
C ASN A 296 14.91 5.64 -7.14
N TYR A 297 14.49 5.63 -8.40
CA TYR A 297 13.08 5.73 -8.79
C TYR A 297 12.62 4.43 -9.47
N PRO A 298 11.33 4.08 -9.36
CA PRO A 298 10.80 2.96 -10.10
C PRO A 298 10.89 3.18 -11.62
N GLU A 299 10.85 2.10 -12.37
CA GLU A 299 10.77 2.15 -13.84
C GLU A 299 9.40 2.65 -14.29
N ILE A 300 9.36 3.68 -15.15
CA ILE A 300 8.10 4.21 -15.68
C ILE A 300 7.79 3.74 -17.11
N ASN A 301 8.80 3.61 -17.98
CA ASN A 301 8.60 3.23 -19.39
C ASN A 301 8.23 1.74 -19.51
N PHE A 302 7.30 1.41 -20.42
CA PHE A 302 6.65 0.10 -20.47
C PHE A 302 7.38 -0.98 -21.27
N TYR A 303 8.62 -0.73 -21.72
CA TYR A 303 9.33 -1.63 -22.62
C TYR A 303 9.39 -3.09 -22.13
N ARG A 304 9.49 -3.32 -20.82
CA ARG A 304 9.49 -4.67 -20.23
C ARG A 304 8.13 -5.38 -20.27
N LEU A 305 7.02 -4.68 -20.43
CA LEU A 305 5.71 -5.29 -20.67
C LEU A 305 5.61 -5.92 -22.07
N PHE A 306 6.41 -5.44 -23.02
CA PHE A 306 6.35 -5.87 -24.42
C PHE A 306 7.18 -7.13 -24.70
N GLU A 307 8.13 -7.46 -23.82
CA GLU A 307 9.04 -8.59 -23.99
C GLU A 307 8.36 -9.93 -23.73
N SER A 308 8.84 -11.01 -24.36
CA SER A 308 8.44 -12.41 -24.21
C SER A 308 6.98 -12.73 -24.54
N SER A 309 6.66 -14.02 -24.67
CA SER A 309 5.29 -14.52 -24.90
C SER A 309 4.57 -14.91 -23.61
N SER A 310 4.97 -14.32 -22.47
CA SER A 310 4.39 -14.67 -21.17
C SER A 310 2.88 -14.38 -21.12
N PRO A 311 2.02 -15.37 -20.78
CA PRO A 311 0.58 -15.16 -20.66
C PRO A 311 0.21 -14.02 -19.70
N ARG A 312 0.97 -13.88 -18.60
CA ARG A 312 0.82 -12.78 -17.65
C ARG A 312 0.91 -11.41 -18.32
N LYS A 313 1.90 -11.21 -19.20
CA LYS A 313 2.09 -9.93 -19.90
C LYS A 313 0.96 -9.64 -20.88
N ILE A 314 0.43 -10.66 -21.54
CA ILE A 314 -0.75 -10.52 -22.41
C ILE A 314 -1.97 -10.04 -21.61
N GLU A 315 -2.24 -10.65 -20.45
CA GLU A 315 -3.36 -10.25 -19.58
C GLU A 315 -3.16 -8.86 -18.97
N LYS A 316 -1.92 -8.49 -18.61
CA LYS A 316 -1.57 -7.12 -18.21
C LYS A 316 -1.88 -6.11 -19.32
N LEU A 317 -1.43 -6.39 -20.54
CA LEU A 317 -1.63 -5.52 -21.69
C LEU A 317 -3.12 -5.38 -22.02
N LYS A 318 -3.92 -6.46 -21.97
CA LYS A 318 -5.39 -6.36 -22.09
C LYS A 318 -5.99 -5.41 -21.06
N THR A 319 -5.55 -5.51 -19.80
CA THR A 319 -6.02 -4.67 -18.70
C THR A 319 -5.69 -3.19 -18.94
N LEU A 320 -4.46 -2.89 -19.38
CA LEU A 320 -4.02 -1.52 -19.67
C LEU A 320 -4.68 -0.95 -20.94
N LEU A 321 -4.87 -1.77 -21.97
CA LEU A 321 -5.56 -1.36 -23.20
C LEU A 321 -7.04 -1.05 -22.94
N CYS A 322 -7.70 -1.76 -22.01
CA CYS A 322 -9.02 -1.39 -21.53
C CYS A 322 -9.05 0.06 -20.98
N TYR A 323 -8.07 0.41 -20.15
CA TYR A 323 -7.92 1.76 -19.62
C TYR A 323 -7.70 2.80 -20.72
N PHE A 324 -6.70 2.60 -21.60
CA PHE A 324 -6.40 3.54 -22.67
C PHE A 324 -7.60 3.73 -23.62
N ARG A 325 -8.33 2.66 -23.92
CA ARG A 325 -9.57 2.72 -24.71
C ARG A 325 -10.64 3.54 -23.99
N ARG A 326 -10.84 3.38 -22.68
CA ARG A 326 -11.85 4.14 -21.94
C ARG A 326 -11.53 5.64 -21.92
N VAL A 327 -10.32 6.02 -21.55
CA VAL A 327 -9.95 7.44 -21.38
C VAL A 327 -9.80 8.18 -22.72
N THR A 328 -9.60 7.47 -23.83
CA THR A 328 -9.63 8.04 -25.19
C THR A 328 -11.04 8.27 -25.71
N GLN A 329 -11.96 7.37 -25.40
CA GLN A 329 -13.36 7.47 -25.83
C GLN A 329 -14.13 8.49 -25.01
N THR A 330 -13.83 8.61 -23.72
CA THR A 330 -14.48 9.57 -22.82
C THR A 330 -13.45 10.14 -21.87
N LYS A 331 -13.20 11.45 -22.00
CA LYS A 331 -12.24 12.15 -21.15
C LYS A 331 -12.64 12.04 -19.68
N PRO A 332 -11.75 11.61 -18.78
CA PRO A 332 -12.06 11.53 -17.37
C PRO A 332 -12.11 12.93 -16.75
N VAL A 333 -13.03 13.12 -15.80
CA VAL A 333 -13.40 14.44 -15.26
C VAL A 333 -12.89 14.71 -13.84
N GLY A 334 -12.19 13.73 -13.25
CA GLY A 334 -11.75 13.81 -11.86
C GLY A 334 -10.33 14.27 -11.64
N LEU A 335 -9.99 14.38 -10.35
CA LEU A 335 -8.63 14.58 -9.87
C LEU A 335 -8.11 13.36 -9.12
N VAL A 336 -6.79 13.23 -9.04
CA VAL A 336 -6.08 12.26 -8.20
C VAL A 336 -5.00 13.00 -7.43
N THR A 337 -4.88 12.71 -6.13
CA THR A 337 -3.85 13.29 -5.26
C THR A 337 -2.88 12.21 -4.79
N PHE A 338 -1.58 12.47 -4.96
CA PHE A 338 -0.48 11.65 -4.48
C PHE A 338 0.22 12.39 -3.34
N THR A 339 0.27 11.81 -2.16
CA THR A 339 0.89 12.42 -0.98
C THR A 339 1.98 11.51 -0.45
N ARG A 340 3.23 11.96 -0.50
CA ARG A 340 4.32 11.32 0.23
C ARG A 340 4.25 11.80 1.67
N GLN A 341 4.17 10.86 2.60
CA GLN A 341 4.13 11.14 4.03
C GLN A 341 5.35 10.53 4.71
N THR A 342 6.00 11.31 5.57
CA THR A 342 7.15 10.90 6.36
C THR A 342 6.81 11.01 7.85
N LEU A 343 6.94 9.90 8.57
CA LEU A 343 6.80 9.82 10.00
C LEU A 343 8.06 10.38 10.68
N ASN A 344 7.93 11.57 11.27
CA ASN A 344 9.03 12.21 11.99
C ASN A 344 9.09 11.79 13.46
N ASN A 345 7.93 11.63 14.10
CA ASN A 345 7.81 11.31 15.52
C ASN A 345 7.07 9.97 15.68
N PRO A 346 7.78 8.84 15.72
CA PRO A 346 7.14 7.54 15.92
C PRO A 346 6.57 7.41 17.35
N PRO A 347 5.51 6.61 17.55
CA PRO A 347 4.98 6.33 18.88
C PRO A 347 5.99 5.63 19.78
N HIS A 348 5.96 5.93 21.07
CA HIS A 348 6.65 5.14 22.09
C HIS A 348 5.84 3.88 22.39
N TRP A 349 6.04 2.84 21.58
CA TRP A 349 5.20 1.63 21.59
C TRP A 349 5.06 1.01 22.98
N GLU A 350 6.15 0.84 23.73
CA GLU A 350 6.16 0.20 25.05
C GLU A 350 5.30 0.92 26.10
N SER A 351 5.19 2.25 26.03
CA SER A 351 4.41 3.04 26.98
C SER A 351 2.98 3.34 26.51
N SER A 352 2.59 2.90 25.30
CA SER A 352 1.25 3.17 24.75
C SER A 352 0.15 2.57 25.63
N GLN A 353 -0.81 3.42 25.99
CA GLN A 353 -2.02 3.06 26.73
C GLN A 353 -3.22 2.79 25.80
N SER A 354 -3.03 2.89 24.49
CA SER A 354 -4.07 2.58 23.51
C SER A 354 -4.52 1.13 23.64
N GLN A 355 -5.80 0.85 23.46
CA GLN A 355 -6.35 -0.51 23.36
C GLN A 355 -6.68 -0.82 21.90
N LEU A 356 -6.72 -2.11 21.55
CA LEU A 356 -7.09 -2.53 20.20
C LEU A 356 -8.49 -2.03 19.81
N THR A 357 -8.63 -1.53 18.59
CA THR A 357 -9.88 -1.02 18.01
C THR A 357 -10.75 -2.17 17.47
N ARG A 358 -11.91 -1.83 16.88
CA ARG A 358 -12.84 -2.83 16.36
C ARG A 358 -12.22 -3.58 15.18
N LEU A 359 -12.54 -4.87 15.07
CA LEU A 359 -12.06 -5.75 14.01
C LEU A 359 -13.26 -6.40 13.31
N HIS A 360 -13.33 -6.22 12.00
CA HIS A 360 -14.03 -7.12 11.09
C HIS A 360 -12.99 -8.03 10.43
N ILE A 361 -13.18 -9.35 10.45
CA ILE A 361 -12.27 -10.27 9.75
C ILE A 361 -13.05 -11.31 8.95
N THR A 362 -12.63 -11.54 7.71
CA THR A 362 -13.30 -12.44 6.77
C THR A 362 -12.31 -13.24 5.93
N SER A 363 -12.69 -14.47 5.56
CA SER A 363 -11.95 -15.30 4.61
C SER A 363 -12.40 -15.14 3.17
N LYS A 364 -13.41 -14.31 2.90
CA LYS A 364 -13.90 -14.01 1.55
C LYS A 364 -13.76 -12.53 1.26
N GLY A 365 -13.98 -12.16 0.02
CA GLY A 365 -13.91 -10.78 -0.41
C GLY A 365 -12.48 -10.29 -0.66
N ALA A 366 -12.38 -9.04 -1.08
CA ALA A 366 -11.13 -8.38 -1.44
C ALA A 366 -11.10 -6.95 -0.90
N ILE A 367 -9.89 -6.39 -0.78
CA ILE A 367 -9.68 -5.05 -0.25
C ILE A 367 -10.34 -3.99 -1.15
N GLU A 368 -10.21 -4.15 -2.47
CA GLU A 368 -10.74 -3.25 -3.48
C GLU A 368 -12.27 -3.30 -3.60
N ASP A 369 -12.87 -4.49 -3.46
CA ASP A 369 -14.30 -4.69 -3.66
C ASP A 369 -15.11 -4.40 -2.39
N ASP A 370 -14.72 -4.99 -1.24
CA ASP A 370 -15.47 -4.92 0.00
C ASP A 370 -15.00 -3.79 0.93
N GLY A 371 -13.76 -3.31 0.72
CA GLY A 371 -13.16 -2.20 1.44
C GLY A 371 -13.49 -0.82 0.86
N TYR A 372 -14.52 -0.70 0.01
CA TYR A 372 -14.95 0.58 -0.55
C TYR A 372 -15.10 1.69 0.53
N GLY A 373 -14.55 2.88 0.28
CA GLY A 373 -14.56 4.01 1.22
C GLY A 373 -13.65 3.84 2.46
N MET A 374 -13.00 2.69 2.64
CA MET A 374 -11.97 2.49 3.68
C MET A 374 -10.60 2.96 3.20
N LEU A 375 -9.65 3.08 4.12
CA LEU A 375 -8.24 3.23 3.76
C LEU A 375 -7.70 1.87 3.31
N GLN A 376 -7.48 1.71 2.02
CA GLN A 376 -7.12 0.43 1.40
C GLN A 376 -5.60 0.26 1.34
N VAL A 377 -5.10 -0.84 1.89
CA VAL A 377 -3.65 -1.08 1.96
C VAL A 377 -3.15 -1.74 0.67
N ASP A 378 -2.17 -1.11 0.05
CA ASP A 378 -1.33 -1.69 -0.99
C ASP A 378 -0.10 -2.34 -0.34
N PHE A 379 0.10 -3.63 -0.61
CA PHE A 379 1.21 -4.43 -0.06
C PHE A 379 2.48 -4.18 -0.86
N ALA A 380 2.97 -2.95 -0.73
CA ALA A 380 3.87 -2.35 -1.68
C ALA A 380 5.29 -2.93 -1.66
N ASN A 381 6.01 -2.70 -2.75
CA ASN A 381 7.47 -2.64 -2.74
C ASN A 381 7.92 -1.22 -2.34
N MET A 382 9.14 -1.07 -1.79
CA MET A 382 9.70 0.27 -1.53
C MET A 382 9.77 1.12 -2.81
N PHE A 383 9.95 0.48 -3.97
CA PHE A 383 9.72 1.06 -5.29
C PHE A 383 8.25 0.83 -5.67
N VAL A 384 7.40 1.80 -5.34
CA VAL A 384 5.93 1.72 -5.51
C VAL A 384 5.49 1.16 -6.86
N GLY A 385 4.47 0.32 -6.86
CA GLY A 385 3.99 -0.45 -8.01
C GLY A 385 4.85 -1.66 -8.37
N GLY A 386 5.90 -1.95 -7.59
CA GLY A 386 6.72 -3.14 -7.70
C GLY A 386 7.11 -3.50 -9.14
N GLY A 387 6.71 -4.71 -9.54
CA GLY A 387 6.94 -5.27 -10.87
C GLY A 387 5.83 -4.99 -11.89
N VAL A 388 4.99 -3.96 -11.72
CA VAL A 388 3.82 -3.73 -12.58
C VAL A 388 4.19 -3.57 -14.05
N THR A 389 5.27 -2.84 -14.35
CA THR A 389 5.81 -2.66 -15.72
C THR A 389 6.67 -3.84 -16.18
N GLY A 390 6.82 -4.90 -15.37
CA GLY A 390 7.60 -6.10 -15.68
C GLY A 390 6.82 -7.38 -15.41
N HIS A 391 7.39 -8.29 -14.61
CA HIS A 391 6.83 -9.63 -14.39
C HIS A 391 5.91 -9.77 -13.17
N GLY A 392 5.95 -8.85 -12.20
CA GLY A 392 5.17 -8.95 -10.95
C GLY A 392 3.67 -8.95 -11.24
N LEU A 393 2.90 -9.82 -10.58
CA LEU A 393 1.45 -9.91 -10.77
C LEU A 393 0.76 -10.43 -9.49
N VAL A 394 1.18 -9.88 -8.36
CA VAL A 394 0.59 -10.16 -7.04
C VAL A 394 -0.30 -8.96 -6.64
N GLN A 395 -0.62 -8.82 -5.35
CA GLN A 395 -1.60 -7.83 -4.88
C GLN A 395 -1.31 -6.38 -5.36
N GLU A 396 -0.08 -5.89 -5.19
CA GLU A 396 0.30 -4.52 -5.61
C GLU A 396 0.14 -4.33 -7.13
N GLU A 397 0.72 -5.22 -7.95
CA GLU A 397 0.66 -5.04 -9.39
C GLU A 397 -0.74 -5.22 -9.95
N ILE A 398 -1.54 -6.15 -9.40
CA ILE A 398 -2.94 -6.31 -9.79
C ILE A 398 -3.68 -5.00 -9.52
N ARG A 399 -3.49 -4.39 -8.34
CA ARG A 399 -4.16 -3.14 -8.01
C ARG A 399 -3.76 -2.00 -8.95
N PHE A 400 -2.47 -1.91 -9.28
CA PHE A 400 -1.97 -0.92 -10.25
C PHE A 400 -2.46 -1.18 -11.68
N LEU A 401 -2.84 -2.41 -12.05
CA LEU A 401 -3.41 -2.71 -13.37
C LEU A 401 -4.90 -2.38 -13.46
N ILE A 402 -5.68 -2.66 -12.41
CA ILE A 402 -7.12 -2.36 -12.43
C ILE A 402 -7.42 -0.89 -12.11
N ASN A 403 -6.52 -0.18 -11.42
CA ASN A 403 -6.51 1.27 -11.24
C ASN A 403 -5.23 1.89 -11.86
N PRO A 404 -5.07 1.95 -13.21
CA PRO A 404 -3.82 2.35 -13.88
C PRO A 404 -3.26 3.71 -13.51
N GLU A 405 -4.10 4.62 -13.03
CA GLU A 405 -3.68 5.93 -12.54
C GLU A 405 -2.66 5.83 -11.39
N LEU A 406 -2.59 4.71 -10.67
CA LEU A 406 -1.54 4.43 -9.68
C LEU A 406 -0.14 4.34 -10.32
N ILE A 407 -0.03 3.82 -11.55
CA ILE A 407 1.26 3.60 -12.24
C ILE A 407 2.03 4.90 -12.40
N VAL A 408 1.33 6.03 -12.56
CA VAL A 408 1.98 7.34 -12.75
C VAL A 408 2.80 7.77 -11.53
N SER A 409 2.50 7.25 -10.33
CA SER A 409 3.30 7.51 -9.14
C SER A 409 4.77 7.12 -9.32
N ARG A 410 5.06 6.11 -10.14
CA ARG A 410 6.42 5.66 -10.48
C ARG A 410 7.23 6.72 -11.20
N LEU A 411 6.58 7.68 -11.85
CA LEU A 411 7.23 8.77 -12.56
C LEU A 411 7.94 9.72 -11.59
N PHE A 412 7.34 10.00 -10.44
CA PHE A 412 7.76 11.08 -9.54
C PHE A 412 8.00 10.66 -8.09
N THR A 413 7.71 9.43 -7.68
CA THR A 413 7.94 8.95 -6.31
C THR A 413 9.27 8.22 -6.20
N GLU A 414 10.19 8.77 -5.41
CA GLU A 414 11.45 8.10 -5.04
C GLU A 414 11.18 6.86 -4.16
N ALA A 415 12.10 5.88 -4.10
CA ALA A 415 11.96 4.73 -3.20
C ALA A 415 11.61 5.15 -1.76
N LEU A 416 10.68 4.43 -1.13
CA LEU A 416 10.20 4.73 0.22
C LEU A 416 11.24 4.30 1.27
N GLU A 417 11.57 5.21 2.18
CA GLU A 417 12.37 4.91 3.36
C GLU A 417 11.53 4.19 4.43
N ASN A 418 12.19 3.65 5.45
CA ASN A 418 11.54 2.90 6.54
C ASN A 418 10.42 3.67 7.28
N ASN A 419 10.47 5.00 7.29
CA ASN A 419 9.49 5.85 7.96
C ASN A 419 8.53 6.56 6.99
N GLU A 420 8.43 6.13 5.75
CA GLU A 420 7.61 6.80 4.72
C GLU A 420 6.49 5.93 4.18
N CYS A 421 5.45 6.57 3.64
CA CYS A 421 4.42 5.91 2.83
C CYS A 421 3.99 6.81 1.68
N LEU A 422 3.29 6.24 0.70
CA LEU A 422 2.62 7.00 -0.35
C LEU A 422 1.11 6.80 -0.23
N ILE A 423 0.36 7.88 -0.09
CA ILE A 423 -1.10 7.89 -0.04
C ILE A 423 -1.62 8.41 -1.37
N ILE A 424 -2.51 7.67 -2.01
CA ILE A 424 -3.13 8.04 -3.28
C ILE A 424 -4.64 8.10 -3.08
N THR A 425 -5.24 9.25 -3.38
CA THR A 425 -6.69 9.47 -3.27
C THR A 425 -7.25 9.84 -4.63
N GLY A 426 -8.30 9.15 -5.08
CA GLY A 426 -9.05 9.54 -6.26
C GLY A 426 -8.92 8.65 -7.49
N THR A 427 -8.14 7.56 -7.41
CA THR A 427 -7.96 6.67 -8.55
C THR A 427 -9.26 5.93 -8.88
N GLU A 428 -9.52 5.79 -10.18
CA GLU A 428 -10.68 5.05 -10.70
C GLU A 428 -10.30 3.61 -11.05
N GLN A 429 -11.21 2.67 -10.80
CA GLN A 429 -11.08 1.29 -11.28
C GLN A 429 -11.65 1.15 -12.70
N TYR A 430 -10.84 0.64 -13.62
CA TYR A 430 -11.18 0.52 -15.04
C TYR A 430 -11.43 -0.91 -15.50
N SER A 431 -10.98 -1.91 -14.74
CA SER A 431 -11.06 -3.31 -15.12
C SER A 431 -11.50 -4.21 -13.97
N LYS A 432 -12.21 -5.27 -14.34
CA LYS A 432 -12.49 -6.44 -13.50
C LYS A 432 -11.49 -7.54 -13.86
N TYR A 433 -11.17 -8.39 -12.90
CA TYR A 433 -10.23 -9.48 -13.09
C TYR A 433 -10.68 -10.74 -12.36
N SER A 434 -10.02 -11.86 -12.66
CA SER A 434 -10.08 -13.09 -11.87
C SER A 434 -8.69 -13.68 -11.70
N GLY A 435 -8.56 -14.61 -10.75
CA GLY A 435 -7.30 -15.28 -10.46
C GLY A 435 -6.25 -14.37 -9.81
N TYR A 436 -5.07 -14.93 -9.62
CA TYR A 436 -3.94 -14.29 -8.94
C TYR A 436 -2.63 -14.86 -9.47
N ALA A 437 -1.57 -14.03 -9.56
CA ALA A 437 -0.28 -14.42 -10.11
C ALA A 437 -0.40 -15.09 -11.49
N GLU A 438 0.02 -16.34 -11.62
CA GLU A 438 -0.02 -17.09 -12.89
C GLU A 438 -1.44 -17.32 -13.43
N SER A 439 -2.45 -17.29 -12.56
CA SER A 439 -3.85 -17.50 -12.94
C SER A 439 -4.61 -16.21 -13.25
N TYR A 440 -3.96 -15.05 -13.12
CA TYR A 440 -4.59 -13.75 -13.38
C TYR A 440 -5.13 -13.67 -14.81
N LYS A 441 -6.38 -13.23 -14.94
CA LYS A 441 -7.03 -12.94 -16.22
C LYS A 441 -7.77 -11.61 -16.14
N TRP A 442 -7.63 -10.81 -17.19
CA TRP A 442 -8.52 -9.70 -17.40
C TRP A 442 -9.91 -10.25 -17.78
N ASN A 443 -10.95 -9.79 -17.09
CA ASN A 443 -12.31 -10.27 -17.35
C ASN A 443 -13.07 -9.30 -18.25
N ASP A 444 -13.28 -8.08 -17.77
CA ASP A 444 -14.12 -7.09 -18.45
C ASP A 444 -13.76 -5.66 -17.99
N SER A 445 -14.29 -4.67 -18.69
CA SER A 445 -14.29 -3.29 -18.25
C SER A 445 -15.10 -3.10 -16.97
N HIS A 446 -14.63 -2.21 -16.09
CA HIS A 446 -15.32 -1.82 -14.88
C HIS A 446 -15.84 -0.38 -15.03
N LYS A 447 -17.10 -0.16 -14.62
CA LYS A 447 -17.70 1.17 -14.49
C LYS A 447 -17.70 1.52 -13.00
N ASP A 448 -16.80 2.41 -12.61
CA ASP A 448 -16.64 2.80 -11.21
C ASP A 448 -17.74 3.77 -10.77
N GLU A 449 -18.57 3.31 -9.84
CA GLU A 449 -19.69 4.06 -9.26
C GLU A 449 -19.31 4.70 -7.92
N THR A 450 -18.05 4.62 -7.50
CA THR A 450 -17.54 5.28 -6.30
C THR A 450 -17.83 6.79 -6.37
N PRO A 451 -18.55 7.38 -5.41
CA PRO A 451 -18.76 8.83 -5.35
C PRO A 451 -17.44 9.60 -5.33
N ARG A 452 -17.54 10.89 -5.64
CA ARG A 452 -16.42 11.83 -5.61
C ARG A 452 -16.54 12.76 -4.40
N ASP A 453 -15.41 13.18 -3.88
CA ASP A 453 -15.34 14.22 -2.85
C ASP A 453 -15.43 15.64 -3.45
N ASP A 454 -15.39 16.66 -2.60
CA ASP A 454 -15.49 18.07 -3.01
C ASP A 454 -14.37 18.50 -3.99
N TRP A 455 -13.24 17.77 -4.01
CA TRP A 455 -12.13 18.00 -4.94
C TRP A 455 -12.26 17.16 -6.22
N GLN A 456 -13.42 16.55 -6.45
CA GLN A 456 -13.71 15.70 -7.61
C GLN A 456 -12.82 14.44 -7.67
N ARG A 457 -12.29 13.98 -6.54
CA ARG A 457 -11.53 12.73 -6.43
C ARG A 457 -12.49 11.61 -6.07
N ARG A 458 -12.37 10.43 -6.69
CA ARG A 458 -13.08 9.24 -6.22
C ARG A 458 -12.81 9.02 -4.72
N CYS A 459 -13.80 8.65 -3.93
CA CYS A 459 -13.67 8.29 -2.52
C CYS A 459 -12.97 6.93 -2.31
N THR A 460 -11.87 6.73 -3.04
CA THR A 460 -10.95 5.61 -3.00
C THR A 460 -9.62 6.14 -2.50
N GLU A 461 -9.22 5.75 -1.29
CA GLU A 461 -7.94 6.11 -0.68
C GLU A 461 -7.10 4.85 -0.52
N ILE A 462 -5.94 4.82 -1.18
CA ILE A 462 -5.00 3.71 -1.17
C ILE A 462 -3.72 4.17 -0.50
N VAL A 463 -3.12 3.34 0.34
CA VAL A 463 -1.82 3.61 0.94
C VAL A 463 -0.81 2.50 0.65
N ALA A 464 0.28 2.87 0.02
CA ALA A 464 1.41 1.99 -0.26
C ALA A 464 2.37 1.98 0.94
N ILE A 465 2.47 0.82 1.58
CA ILE A 465 3.43 0.55 2.66
C ILE A 465 4.20 -0.74 2.34
N ASP A 466 5.52 -0.67 2.33
CA ASP A 466 6.38 -1.80 2.02
C ASP A 466 6.76 -2.58 3.28
N ALA A 467 6.52 -3.90 3.28
CA ALA A 467 6.98 -4.79 4.35
C ALA A 467 8.45 -5.20 4.13
N LEU A 468 9.15 -5.60 5.20
CA LEU A 468 10.46 -6.21 5.06
C LEU A 468 10.33 -7.61 4.44
N ARG A 469 11.33 -7.99 3.64
CA ARG A 469 11.47 -9.34 3.11
C ARG A 469 12.36 -10.17 4.04
N TYR A 470 11.83 -11.31 4.50
CA TYR A 470 12.53 -12.23 5.37
C TYR A 470 12.92 -13.51 4.61
N ARG A 471 14.20 -13.86 4.66
CA ARG A 471 14.70 -15.16 4.17
C ARG A 471 14.76 -16.19 5.29
N ASN A 472 15.01 -15.73 6.51
CA ASN A 472 14.94 -16.53 7.71
C ASN A 472 13.70 -16.12 8.52
N PHE A 473 12.84 -17.09 8.80
CA PHE A 473 11.57 -16.88 9.49
C PHE A 473 11.72 -16.23 10.86
N LEU A 474 12.79 -16.51 11.62
CA LEU A 474 12.94 -16.00 12.98
C LEU A 474 13.34 -14.51 13.05
N GLU A 475 13.95 -13.97 11.99
CA GLU A 475 14.42 -12.57 11.94
C GLU A 475 13.30 -11.56 12.18
N GLN A 476 12.08 -11.86 11.74
CA GLN A 476 10.95 -10.94 11.86
C GLN A 476 10.51 -10.68 13.31
N PHE A 477 10.90 -11.55 14.24
CA PHE A 477 10.57 -11.39 15.66
C PHE A 477 11.59 -10.51 16.40
N LEU A 478 12.72 -10.15 15.77
CA LEU A 478 13.68 -9.25 16.40
C LEU A 478 13.02 -7.89 16.72
N PRO A 479 13.25 -7.30 17.91
CA PRO A 479 12.58 -6.07 18.36
C PRO A 479 12.68 -4.91 17.35
N GLU A 480 13.83 -4.74 16.71
CA GLU A 480 14.05 -3.72 15.68
C GLU A 480 13.23 -3.97 14.41
N LYS A 481 12.97 -5.23 14.06
CA LYS A 481 12.15 -5.59 12.90
C LYS A 481 10.67 -5.41 13.21
N ILE A 482 10.22 -5.81 14.40
CA ILE A 482 8.85 -5.54 14.87
C ILE A 482 8.58 -4.03 14.89
N THR A 483 9.49 -3.25 15.48
CA THR A 483 9.37 -1.79 15.58
C THR A 483 9.35 -1.12 14.21
N ARG A 484 10.18 -1.59 13.27
CA ARG A 484 10.17 -1.09 11.88
C ARG A 484 8.79 -1.28 11.24
N GLU A 485 8.22 -2.47 11.34
CA GLU A 485 6.93 -2.78 10.71
C GLU A 485 5.76 -2.05 11.37
N LEU A 486 5.80 -1.89 12.70
CA LEU A 486 4.86 -1.04 13.45
C LEU A 486 4.91 0.41 12.97
N ASN A 487 6.10 1.00 12.88
CA ASN A 487 6.28 2.38 12.43
C ASN A 487 5.83 2.58 10.98
N LYS A 488 6.11 1.60 10.10
CA LYS A 488 5.68 1.63 8.71
C LYS A 488 4.15 1.59 8.57
N ALA A 489 3.49 0.65 9.24
CA ALA A 489 2.03 0.56 9.24
C ALA A 489 1.39 1.81 9.86
N TYR A 490 1.92 2.30 10.99
CA TYR A 490 1.46 3.53 11.62
C TYR A 490 1.60 4.75 10.71
N CYS A 491 2.75 4.89 10.03
CA CYS A 491 2.97 5.93 9.03
C CYS A 491 1.91 5.86 7.92
N GLY A 492 1.49 4.67 7.49
CA GLY A 492 0.41 4.51 6.51
C GLY A 492 -0.97 4.90 7.03
N PHE A 493 -1.29 4.58 8.28
CA PHE A 493 -2.63 4.71 8.85
C PHE A 493 -2.91 6.07 9.49
N PHE A 494 -1.87 6.71 10.00
CA PHE A 494 -1.94 8.00 10.67
C PHE A 494 -2.30 9.13 9.70
N ARG A 495 -3.16 10.05 10.17
CA ARG A 495 -3.46 11.33 9.51
C ARG A 495 -3.32 12.43 10.55
N ASN A 496 -2.50 13.44 10.25
CA ASN A 496 -2.22 14.52 11.19
C ASN A 496 -3.49 15.34 11.50
N ASN A 497 -3.68 15.71 12.77
CA ASN A 497 -4.81 16.51 13.26
C ASN A 497 -6.21 15.99 12.87
N ALA A 498 -6.34 14.71 12.54
CA ALA A 498 -7.63 14.13 12.20
C ALA A 498 -8.38 13.67 13.45
N ASN A 499 -9.67 14.03 13.53
CA ASN A 499 -10.57 13.46 14.53
C ASN A 499 -10.81 11.99 14.21
N ARG A 500 -10.68 11.09 15.20
CA ARG A 500 -10.91 9.64 15.03
C ARG A 500 -12.27 9.32 14.39
N LYS A 501 -13.31 10.10 14.68
CA LYS A 501 -14.65 9.93 14.08
C LYS A 501 -14.67 10.16 12.57
N HIS A 502 -13.69 10.90 12.05
CA HIS A 502 -13.56 11.21 10.63
C HIS A 502 -12.63 10.27 9.88
N LEU A 503 -12.00 9.33 10.57
CA LEU A 503 -11.14 8.33 9.96
C LEU A 503 -11.97 7.12 9.57
N SER A 504 -11.87 6.73 8.30
CA SER A 504 -12.39 5.45 7.83
C SER A 504 -11.66 4.28 8.49
N ALA A 505 -12.24 3.09 8.46
CA ALA A 505 -11.51 1.88 8.84
C ALA A 505 -10.34 1.61 7.86
N VAL A 506 -9.39 0.78 8.28
CA VAL A 506 -8.33 0.25 7.42
C VAL A 506 -8.80 -1.05 6.79
N ALA A 507 -8.86 -1.14 5.46
CA ALA A 507 -9.07 -2.38 4.73
C ALA A 507 -7.72 -2.98 4.34
N THR A 508 -7.35 -4.11 4.94
CA THR A 508 -6.03 -4.74 4.78
C THR A 508 -6.11 -6.27 4.81
N GLY A 509 -4.98 -6.95 4.79
CA GLY A 509 -4.88 -8.40 4.86
C GLY A 509 -3.44 -8.84 5.16
N ASN A 510 -3.02 -9.93 4.53
CA ASN A 510 -1.74 -10.63 4.75
C ASN A 510 -0.50 -9.86 4.22
N TRP A 511 -0.32 -8.62 4.68
CA TRP A 511 0.75 -7.70 4.31
C TRP A 511 2.14 -8.29 4.57
N GLY A 512 2.93 -8.46 3.51
CA GLY A 512 4.30 -8.98 3.58
C GLY A 512 4.42 -10.50 3.82
N CYS A 513 3.32 -11.27 3.78
CA CYS A 513 3.35 -12.68 4.17
C CYS A 513 3.57 -13.66 3.01
N GLY A 514 3.31 -13.26 1.77
CA GLY A 514 3.51 -14.09 0.58
C GLY A 514 4.98 -14.13 0.14
N ALA A 515 5.29 -13.46 -0.98
CA ALA A 515 6.64 -13.41 -1.53
C ALA A 515 7.72 -12.86 -0.58
N PHE A 516 7.30 -12.17 0.49
CA PHE A 516 8.19 -11.53 1.47
C PHE A 516 8.40 -12.36 2.75
N GLY A 517 7.71 -13.50 2.91
CA GLY A 517 8.02 -14.49 3.95
C GLY A 517 7.62 -14.12 5.39
N GLY A 518 6.82 -13.06 5.59
CA GLY A 518 6.30 -12.70 6.90
C GLY A 518 5.29 -13.70 7.47
N ASP A 519 5.26 -13.82 8.80
CA ASP A 519 4.26 -14.58 9.55
C ASP A 519 2.94 -13.81 9.61
N THR A 520 1.85 -14.45 9.18
CA THR A 520 0.53 -13.82 9.12
C THR A 520 0.03 -13.42 10.50
N ARG A 521 0.20 -14.28 11.51
CA ARG A 521 -0.31 -14.05 12.87
C ARG A 521 0.42 -12.87 13.55
N LEU A 522 1.73 -12.74 13.36
CA LEU A 522 2.51 -11.58 13.80
C LEU A 522 2.09 -10.31 13.06
N LYS A 523 2.02 -10.36 11.72
CA LYS A 523 1.70 -9.19 10.88
C LYS A 523 0.30 -8.65 11.15
N VAL A 524 -0.67 -9.50 11.47
CA VAL A 524 -2.00 -9.04 11.90
C VAL A 524 -1.91 -8.24 13.21
N LEU A 525 -1.20 -8.75 14.22
CA LEU A 525 -1.06 -8.04 15.51
C LEU A 525 -0.36 -6.69 15.33
N ILE A 526 0.68 -6.63 14.49
CA ILE A 526 1.38 -5.38 14.16
C ILE A 526 0.41 -4.36 13.53
N GLN A 527 -0.41 -4.79 12.57
CA GLN A 527 -1.38 -3.90 11.93
C GLN A 527 -2.48 -3.45 12.89
N LEU A 528 -2.97 -4.34 13.77
CA LEU A 528 -3.96 -3.99 14.80
C LEU A 528 -3.40 -2.97 15.80
N MET A 529 -2.16 -3.14 16.24
CA MET A 529 -1.47 -2.19 17.13
C MET A 529 -1.29 -0.82 16.46
N ALA A 530 -0.82 -0.80 15.21
CA ALA A 530 -0.64 0.43 14.46
C ALA A 530 -1.97 1.16 14.18
N ALA A 531 -3.03 0.41 13.84
CA ALA A 531 -4.36 0.97 13.62
C ALA A 531 -4.96 1.53 14.90
N ALA A 532 -4.79 0.83 16.03
CA ALA A 532 -5.22 1.29 17.35
C ALA A 532 -4.56 2.63 17.73
N GLU A 533 -3.24 2.72 17.56
CA GLU A 533 -2.49 3.95 17.82
C GLU A 533 -2.88 5.09 16.86
N ALA A 534 -3.20 4.76 15.61
CA ALA A 534 -3.72 5.71 14.62
C ALA A 534 -5.21 6.05 14.82
N GLY A 535 -5.90 5.40 15.76
CA GLY A 535 -7.32 5.63 16.04
C GLY A 535 -8.28 5.14 14.95
N ARG A 536 -7.93 4.06 14.24
CA ARG A 536 -8.73 3.45 13.17
C ARG A 536 -9.16 2.03 13.53
N ASP A 537 -10.37 1.66 13.14
CA ASP A 537 -10.83 0.26 13.13
C ASP A 537 -10.23 -0.50 11.94
N VAL A 538 -10.32 -1.84 11.95
CA VAL A 538 -9.70 -2.71 10.93
C VAL A 538 -10.73 -3.65 10.29
N ALA A 539 -10.77 -3.68 8.96
CA ALA A 539 -11.34 -4.73 8.15
C ALA A 539 -10.21 -5.59 7.55
N TYR A 540 -10.10 -6.85 7.98
CA TYR A 540 -9.01 -7.74 7.62
C TYR A 540 -9.50 -8.88 6.71
N PHE A 541 -8.90 -9.01 5.54
CA PHE A 541 -9.19 -10.04 4.55
C PHE A 541 -8.10 -11.10 4.56
N THR A 542 -8.45 -12.36 4.88
CA THR A 542 -7.48 -13.47 4.97
C THR A 542 -7.28 -14.23 3.67
N PHE A 543 -8.03 -13.87 2.61
CA PHE A 543 -7.92 -14.43 1.25
C PHE A 543 -8.07 -15.96 1.19
N GLY A 544 -9.17 -16.48 1.71
CA GLY A 544 -9.51 -17.90 1.72
C GLY A 544 -9.08 -18.66 2.98
N ASP A 545 -8.22 -18.08 3.81
CA ASP A 545 -7.73 -18.72 5.04
C ASP A 545 -8.72 -18.57 6.21
N ALA A 546 -9.67 -19.51 6.29
CA ALA A 546 -10.68 -19.55 7.34
C ALA A 546 -10.13 -19.92 8.73
N GLU A 547 -8.96 -20.57 8.80
CA GLU A 547 -8.31 -20.90 10.07
C GLU A 547 -7.66 -19.66 10.68
N LEU A 548 -6.88 -18.92 9.88
CA LEU A 548 -6.32 -17.63 10.28
C LEU A 548 -7.42 -16.66 10.75
N MET A 549 -8.54 -16.59 10.03
CA MET A 549 -9.70 -15.78 10.42
C MET A 549 -10.18 -16.11 11.85
N LYS A 550 -10.35 -17.40 12.15
CA LYS A 550 -10.79 -17.86 13.47
C LYS A 550 -9.76 -17.58 14.56
N ASP A 551 -8.49 -17.85 14.28
CA ASP A 551 -7.41 -17.68 15.24
C ASP A 551 -7.17 -16.22 15.61
N VAL A 552 -7.14 -15.34 14.61
CA VAL A 552 -7.01 -13.90 14.81
C VAL A 552 -8.20 -13.36 15.60
N HIS A 553 -9.43 -13.76 15.24
CA HIS A 553 -10.61 -13.29 15.95
C HIS A 553 -10.60 -13.69 17.43
N LYS A 554 -10.20 -14.94 17.73
CA LYS A 554 -10.03 -15.41 19.12
C LYS A 554 -8.97 -14.61 19.87
N MET A 555 -7.82 -14.36 19.24
CA MET A 555 -6.74 -13.59 19.85
C MET A 555 -7.15 -12.12 20.10
N HIS A 556 -7.78 -11.47 19.12
CA HIS A 556 -8.32 -10.11 19.25
C HIS A 556 -9.36 -10.02 20.37
N THR A 557 -10.30 -10.96 20.44
CA THR A 557 -11.30 -11.05 21.51
C THR A 557 -10.63 -11.20 22.88
N PHE A 558 -9.67 -12.13 22.99
CA PHE A 558 -8.94 -12.36 24.23
C PHE A 558 -8.19 -11.12 24.74
N LEU A 559 -7.53 -10.40 23.83
CA LEU A 559 -6.78 -9.19 24.15
C LEU A 559 -7.70 -8.02 24.55
N THR A 560 -8.81 -7.84 23.84
CA THR A 560 -9.78 -6.75 24.08
C THR A 560 -10.58 -6.95 25.36
N GLU A 561 -11.09 -8.16 25.64
CA GLU A 561 -11.80 -8.48 26.88
C GLU A 561 -10.93 -8.28 28.13
N ARG A 562 -9.61 -8.48 27.99
CA ARG A 562 -8.62 -8.29 29.07
C ARG A 562 -8.03 -6.89 29.09
N GLN A 563 -8.50 -5.98 28.25
CA GLN A 563 -8.02 -4.60 28.17
C GLN A 563 -6.50 -4.50 28.00
N VAL A 564 -5.91 -5.44 27.24
CA VAL A 564 -4.47 -5.43 26.97
C VAL A 564 -4.13 -4.20 26.12
N THR A 565 -3.27 -3.34 26.63
CA THR A 565 -2.81 -2.16 25.90
C THR A 565 -1.83 -2.53 24.80
N VAL A 566 -1.68 -1.64 23.81
CA VAL A 566 -0.66 -1.73 22.75
C VAL A 566 0.73 -1.85 23.37
N GLY A 567 1.04 -1.09 24.43
CA GLY A 567 2.33 -1.21 25.13
C GLY A 567 2.55 -2.57 25.76
N ARG A 568 1.56 -3.14 26.45
CA ARG A 568 1.67 -4.48 27.01
C ARG A 568 1.84 -5.54 25.93
N LEU A 569 1.10 -5.43 24.82
CA LEU A 569 1.23 -6.36 23.70
C LEU A 569 2.62 -6.25 23.05
N TYR A 570 3.14 -5.04 22.85
CA TYR A 570 4.50 -4.81 22.36
C TYR A 570 5.55 -5.49 23.25
N SER A 571 5.46 -5.33 24.58
CA SER A 571 6.36 -6.02 25.51
C SER A 571 6.25 -7.55 25.41
N LEU A 572 5.05 -8.11 25.21
CA LEU A 572 4.86 -9.55 25.01
C LEU A 572 5.53 -10.04 23.71
N LEU A 573 5.47 -9.26 22.62
CA LEU A 573 6.17 -9.59 21.37
C LEU A 573 7.69 -9.60 21.56
N ASN A 574 8.24 -8.61 22.27
CA ASN A 574 9.68 -8.56 22.59
C ASN A 574 10.12 -9.70 23.53
N GLN A 575 9.27 -10.08 24.48
CA GLN A 575 9.51 -11.25 25.33
C GLN A 575 9.49 -12.55 24.51
N TYR A 576 8.57 -12.70 23.56
CA TYR A 576 8.55 -13.86 22.67
C TYR A 576 9.85 -13.98 21.87
N SER A 577 10.34 -12.86 21.32
CA SER A 577 11.65 -12.83 20.66
C SER A 577 12.78 -13.32 21.56
N THR A 578 12.81 -12.86 22.81
CA THR A 578 13.93 -13.10 23.73
C THR A 578 13.89 -14.51 24.33
N VAL A 579 12.70 -14.98 24.71
CA VAL A 579 12.49 -16.24 25.45
C VAL A 579 12.37 -17.43 24.50
N VAL A 580 11.69 -17.24 23.37
CA VAL A 580 11.36 -18.34 22.45
C VAL A 580 12.26 -18.31 21.21
N CYS A 581 12.34 -17.17 20.50
CA CYS A 581 13.04 -17.14 19.22
C CYS A 581 14.57 -17.17 19.34
N LYS A 582 15.15 -16.44 20.30
CA LYS A 582 16.62 -16.30 20.45
C LYS A 582 17.34 -17.63 20.71
N ASN A 583 16.68 -18.56 21.41
CA ASN A 583 17.23 -19.88 21.75
C ASN A 583 16.71 -21.00 20.83
N CYS A 584 16.03 -20.63 19.73
CA CYS A 584 15.45 -21.59 18.80
C CYS A 584 16.53 -22.06 17.81
N ASN A 585 16.82 -23.37 17.83
CA ASN A 585 17.79 -24.01 16.93
C ASN A 585 17.14 -24.57 15.65
N THR A 586 15.83 -24.42 15.50
CA THR A 586 15.02 -24.89 14.37
C THR A 586 14.57 -23.71 13.50
N THR A 587 14.04 -23.99 12.31
CA THR A 587 13.52 -22.95 11.40
C THR A 587 12.25 -22.27 11.92
N ARG A 588 11.52 -22.93 12.83
CA ARG A 588 10.33 -22.41 13.49
C ARG A 588 10.34 -22.79 14.97
N PRO A 589 9.82 -21.93 15.86
CA PRO A 589 9.75 -22.21 17.29
C PRO A 589 8.66 -23.23 17.60
N ASP A 590 8.89 -24.06 18.62
CA ASP A 590 7.93 -25.09 19.07
C ASP A 590 6.66 -24.47 19.69
N ILE A 591 6.82 -23.31 20.33
CA ILE A 591 5.71 -22.54 20.90
C ILE A 591 5.35 -21.44 19.93
N SER A 592 4.12 -21.46 19.40
CA SER A 592 3.62 -20.39 18.52
C SER A 592 3.43 -19.08 19.27
N LEU A 593 3.50 -17.96 18.54
CA LEU A 593 3.31 -16.62 19.10
C LEU A 593 1.99 -16.49 19.88
N TYR A 594 0.88 -16.97 19.31
CA TYR A 594 -0.42 -16.84 19.95
C TYR A 594 -0.53 -17.67 21.22
N ARG A 595 0.02 -18.90 21.21
CA ARG A 595 0.09 -19.74 22.41
C ARG A 595 0.87 -19.03 23.53
N PHE A 596 2.03 -18.47 23.20
CA PHE A 596 2.83 -17.72 24.16
C PHE A 596 2.07 -16.52 24.75
N ILE A 597 1.34 -15.75 23.92
CA ILE A 597 0.54 -14.61 24.38
C ILE A 597 -0.58 -15.08 25.32
N TYR A 598 -1.31 -16.14 24.99
CA TYR A 598 -2.35 -16.69 25.88
C TYR A 598 -1.79 -17.07 27.25
N GLU A 599 -0.62 -17.71 27.29
CA GLU A 599 0.03 -18.14 28.54
C GLU A 599 0.56 -16.94 29.37
N LYS A 600 1.12 -15.91 28.74
CA LYS A 600 1.80 -14.80 29.45
C LYS A 600 0.92 -13.58 29.74
N ALA A 601 -0.15 -13.37 29.00
CA ALA A 601 -1.09 -12.29 29.26
C ALA A 601 -1.92 -12.51 30.53
N TYR A 602 -1.89 -13.72 31.12
CA TYR A 602 -2.59 -14.07 32.37
C TYR A 602 -1.81 -13.70 33.64
N SER A 603 -0.50 -13.44 33.55
CA SER A 603 0.32 -13.14 34.72
C SER A 603 0.19 -11.65 35.07
N PRO A 604 -0.39 -11.29 36.23
CA PRO A 604 -0.34 -9.90 36.69
C PRO A 604 1.12 -9.49 36.84
N THR A 605 1.49 -8.36 36.25
CA THR A 605 2.77 -7.71 36.53
C THR A 605 2.87 -7.51 38.04
N PRO A 606 3.98 -7.91 38.70
CA PRO A 606 4.18 -7.55 40.10
C PRO A 606 4.28 -6.04 40.17
N THR A 607 3.24 -5.40 40.70
CA THR A 607 3.30 -4.03 41.18
C THR A 607 4.49 -3.94 42.13
N SER A 608 5.36 -2.96 41.87
CA SER A 608 6.46 -2.56 42.73
C SER A 608 5.97 -2.35 44.16
N VAL A 609 6.15 -3.37 45.00
CA VAL A 609 6.17 -3.20 46.45
C VAL A 609 7.53 -2.62 46.78
N LEU A 610 7.66 -1.30 46.67
CA LEU A 610 8.69 -0.54 47.35
C LEU A 610 8.10 0.84 47.66
N ASP A 611 7.57 0.96 48.87
CA ASP A 611 7.54 2.16 49.72
C ASP A 611 6.36 2.10 50.70
N SER A 612 6.48 1.19 51.67
CA SER A 612 5.72 1.27 52.92
C SER A 612 6.52 0.66 54.06
N ALA A 613 7.73 1.18 54.30
CA ALA A 613 8.48 0.88 55.50
C ALA A 613 9.46 2.02 55.80
N LYS A 614 8.94 3.11 56.37
CA LYS A 614 9.62 3.99 57.36
C LYS A 614 8.72 5.19 57.62
N ASP A 615 7.71 4.99 58.46
CA ASP A 615 7.29 6.08 59.34
C ASP A 615 6.71 5.50 60.61
N SER A 616 7.60 5.25 61.57
CA SER A 616 7.24 4.91 62.94
C SER A 616 8.28 5.49 63.89
N GLY A 617 8.00 6.72 64.32
CA GLY A 617 8.27 7.24 65.66
C GLY A 617 9.71 7.52 66.06
N MET A 618 10.02 8.81 66.26
CA MET A 618 10.63 9.27 67.52
C MET A 618 10.43 10.79 67.68
N LEU A 619 9.77 11.17 68.77
CA LEU A 619 9.65 12.55 69.26
C LEU A 619 11.01 13.05 69.78
N PRO A 620 11.40 14.31 69.58
CA PRO A 620 12.57 14.87 70.21
C PRO A 620 12.24 15.43 71.60
N VAL A 621 13.06 15.02 72.58
CA VAL A 621 13.11 15.55 73.94
C VAL A 621 13.87 16.88 73.96
N THR A 622 13.33 17.82 74.73
CA THR A 622 13.79 19.19 75.03
C THR A 622 15.03 19.28 75.92
N SER A 623 15.89 20.27 75.68
CA SER A 623 16.74 21.08 76.61
C SER A 623 17.99 21.57 75.84
N ASP A 624 18.55 22.77 75.91
CA ASP A 624 18.29 24.04 76.59
C ASP A 624 19.13 25.11 75.85
N LEU A 625 18.69 26.37 75.94
CA LEU A 625 19.37 27.62 75.55
C LEU A 625 20.66 27.88 76.38
N PRO A 626 21.63 28.74 75.96
CA PRO A 626 21.44 30.15 75.57
C PRO A 626 21.71 30.51 74.11
#